data_AF-D7EIA3-F1
#
_entry.id   AF-D7EIA3-F1
#
_cell.length_a   1.000
_cell.length_b   1.000
_cell.length_c   1.000
_cell.angle_alpha   90.00
_cell.angle_beta   90.00
_cell.angle_gamma   90.00
#
_symmetry.space_group_name_H-M   'P 1'
#
loop_
_entity.id
_entity.type
_entity.pdbx_description
1 polymer ?
#
loop_
_entity_poly.entity_id
_entity_poly.type
_entity_poly.pdbx_seq_one_letter_code
_entity_poly.pdbx_strand_id
1 'polypeptide(L)'
;MFRFAIKVGLAASAVYYLNNEGIWKESKESLKAYDKLNTTLEPYVQEARKQVPFELPQFPSGGSKVYNVQVCWNKGVTATFQFLSELPHKVNKWADEGISAILQNPDMQKVFEASGDTKDGKK
;
A
#
# COMPACT_ATOMS: atom_id res chain seq x y z
N MET A 1 13.37 21.60 -9.96
CA MET A 1 14.03 20.30 -10.17
C MET A 1 14.37 19.55 -8.87
N PHE A 2 14.95 20.18 -7.84
CA PHE A 2 15.31 19.50 -6.59
C PHE A 2 14.18 18.73 -5.87
N ARG A 3 12.97 19.32 -5.80
CA ARG A 3 11.80 18.65 -5.18
C ARG A 3 11.40 17.37 -5.92
N PHE A 4 11.56 17.34 -7.23
CA PHE A 4 11.29 16.16 -8.06
C PHE A 4 12.35 15.09 -7.81
N ALA A 5 13.63 15.46 -7.78
CA ALA A 5 14.72 14.53 -7.49
C ALA A 5 14.59 13.88 -6.10
N ILE A 6 14.18 14.63 -5.07
CA ILE A 6 13.95 14.07 -3.73
C ILE A 6 12.80 13.07 -3.73
N LYS A 7 11.67 13.40 -4.37
CA LYS A 7 10.50 12.50 -4.47
C LYS A 7 10.83 11.23 -5.25
N VAL A 8 11.54 11.37 -6.38
CA VAL A 8 11.98 10.23 -7.20
C VAL A 8 13.02 9.40 -6.44
N GLY A 9 13.93 10.02 -5.70
CA GLY A 9 14.91 9.32 -4.86
C GLY A 9 14.24 8.46 -3.78
N LEU A 10 13.24 9.00 -3.08
CA LEU A 10 12.44 8.25 -2.09
C LEU A 10 11.64 7.11 -2.72
N ALA A 11 11.02 7.35 -3.87
CA ALA A 11 10.27 6.32 -4.59
C ALA A 11 11.22 5.22 -5.10
N ALA A 12 12.37 5.59 -5.66
CA ALA A 12 13.36 4.65 -6.15
C ALA A 12 14.00 3.82 -5.04
N SER A 13 14.27 4.42 -3.86
CA SER A 13 14.79 3.67 -2.72
C SER A 13 13.78 2.67 -2.18
N ALA A 14 12.50 3.05 -2.10
CA ALA A 14 11.43 2.14 -1.71
C ALA A 14 11.29 0.97 -2.70
N VAL A 15 11.30 1.24 -4.00
CA VAL A 15 11.26 0.21 -5.05
C VAL A 15 12.49 -0.70 -4.99
N TYR A 16 13.69 -0.14 -4.78
CA TYR A 16 14.93 -0.92 -4.65
C TYR A 16 14.89 -1.85 -3.44
N TYR A 17 14.36 -1.37 -2.30
CA TYR A 17 14.19 -2.18 -1.10
C TYR A 17 13.21 -3.33 -1.33
N LEU A 18 12.04 -3.05 -1.91
CA LEU A 18 11.02 -4.06 -2.24
C LEU A 18 11.54 -5.10 -3.25
N ASN A 19 12.39 -4.69 -4.20
CA ASN A 19 13.04 -5.60 -5.13
C ASN A 19 14.07 -6.50 -4.41
N ASN A 20 14.80 -5.96 -3.43
CA ASN A 20 15.77 -6.72 -2.65
C ASN A 20 15.11 -7.69 -1.66
N GLU A 21 13.93 -7.34 -1.12
CA GLU A 21 13.06 -8.26 -0.38
C GLU A 21 12.46 -9.38 -1.26
N GLY A 22 12.76 -9.38 -2.56
CA GLY A 22 12.43 -10.46 -3.46
C GLY A 22 11.00 -10.42 -3.99
N ILE A 23 10.21 -9.38 -3.70
CA ILE A 23 8.82 -9.25 -4.16
C ILE A 23 8.75 -9.24 -5.71
N TRP A 24 9.80 -8.71 -6.37
CA TRP A 24 9.87 -8.55 -7.83
C TRP A 24 10.99 -9.37 -8.49
N LYS A 25 11.70 -10.22 -7.73
CA LYS A 25 12.78 -11.08 -8.25
C LYS A 25 12.26 -12.44 -8.74
N GLU A 26 13.15 -13.18 -9.40
CA GLU A 26 12.89 -14.53 -9.89
C GLU A 26 12.15 -15.41 -8.88
N SER A 27 11.27 -16.27 -9.41
CA SER A 27 10.26 -17.05 -8.69
C SER A 27 10.71 -17.73 -7.40
N LYS A 28 11.98 -18.14 -7.30
CA LYS A 28 12.52 -18.84 -6.11
C LYS A 28 12.82 -17.93 -4.93
N GLU A 29 13.28 -16.70 -5.16
CA GLU A 29 13.53 -15.74 -4.07
C GLU A 29 12.22 -15.09 -3.60
N SER A 30 11.30 -14.80 -4.53
CA SER A 30 9.94 -14.35 -4.19
C SER A 30 9.19 -15.40 -3.37
N LEU A 31 9.22 -16.69 -3.75
CA LEU A 31 8.59 -17.76 -2.97
C LEU A 31 9.11 -17.84 -1.53
N LYS A 32 10.42 -17.71 -1.31
CA LYS A 32 10.99 -17.71 0.05
C LYS A 32 10.58 -16.49 0.87
N ALA A 33 10.51 -15.32 0.24
CA ALA A 33 10.02 -14.11 0.90
C ALA A 33 8.53 -14.23 1.25
N TYR A 34 7.72 -14.76 0.34
CA TYR A 34 6.31 -15.04 0.56
C TYR A 34 6.10 -16.09 1.66
N ASP A 35 6.87 -17.18 1.69
CA ASP A 35 6.79 -18.19 2.75
C ASP A 35 7.12 -17.58 4.12
N LYS A 36 8.17 -16.75 4.20
CA LYS A 36 8.54 -16.07 5.45
C LYS A 36 7.45 -15.09 5.92
N LEU A 37 6.85 -14.35 4.98
CA LEU A 37 5.72 -13.47 5.29
C LEU A 37 4.50 -14.26 5.72
N ASN A 38 4.18 -15.37 5.03
CA ASN A 38 3.04 -16.21 5.35
C ASN A 38 3.18 -16.83 6.75
N THR A 39 4.36 -17.35 7.11
CA THR A 39 4.63 -17.87 8.48
C THR A 39 4.54 -16.77 9.55
N THR A 40 4.93 -15.53 9.22
CA THR A 40 4.85 -14.39 10.15
C THR A 40 3.40 -13.88 10.29
N LEU A 41 2.62 -13.96 9.21
CA LEU A 41 1.24 -13.50 9.13
C LEU A 41 0.24 -14.58 9.56
N GLU A 42 0.63 -15.85 9.58
CA GLU A 42 -0.20 -16.99 9.95
C GLU A 42 -1.02 -16.76 11.24
N PRO A 43 -0.42 -16.34 12.38
CA PRO A 43 -1.21 -16.10 13.60
C PRO A 43 -2.24 -14.98 13.44
N TYR A 44 -1.91 -13.92 12.70
CA TYR A 44 -2.80 -12.79 12.46
C TYR A 44 -3.92 -13.12 11.48
N VAL A 45 -3.63 -13.95 10.47
CA VAL A 45 -4.63 -14.44 9.51
C VAL A 45 -5.59 -15.40 10.22
N GLN A 46 -5.12 -16.21 11.18
CA GLN A 46 -5.98 -17.05 12.00
C GLN A 46 -6.93 -16.23 12.89
N GLU A 47 -6.44 -15.14 13.49
CA GLU A 47 -7.27 -14.21 14.26
C GLU A 47 -8.26 -13.44 13.38
N ALA A 48 -7.81 -12.96 12.21
CA ALA A 48 -8.66 -12.28 11.25
C ALA A 48 -9.74 -13.21 10.67
N ARG A 49 -9.41 -14.48 10.40
CA ARG A 49 -10.38 -15.50 9.98
C ARG A 49 -11.42 -15.84 11.06
N LYS A 50 -11.08 -15.68 12.34
CA LYS A 50 -12.05 -15.84 13.44
C LYS A 50 -12.99 -14.66 13.57
N GLN A 51 -12.51 -13.45 13.26
CA GLN A 51 -13.31 -12.21 13.33
C GLN A 51 -14.14 -11.96 12.07
N VAL A 52 -13.68 -12.43 10.92
CA VAL A 52 -14.40 -12.35 9.65
C VAL A 52 -14.81 -13.77 9.27
N PRO A 53 -16.06 -14.21 9.54
CA PRO A 53 -16.61 -15.44 8.97
C PRO A 53 -16.81 -15.23 7.47
N PHE A 54 -15.70 -15.21 6.73
CA PHE A 54 -15.71 -15.19 5.28
C PHE A 54 -15.89 -16.62 4.80
N GLU A 55 -17.12 -17.12 4.93
CA GLU A 55 -17.52 -18.24 4.11
C GLU A 55 -17.58 -17.73 2.68
N LEU A 56 -16.61 -18.16 1.86
CA LEU A 56 -16.67 -17.97 0.42
C LEU A 56 -18.04 -18.49 -0.03
N PRO A 57 -18.93 -17.64 -0.58
CA PRO A 57 -20.22 -18.11 -1.05
C PRO A 57 -19.96 -19.24 -2.04
N GLN A 58 -20.53 -20.40 -1.75
CA GLN A 58 -20.41 -21.60 -2.58
C GLN A 58 -20.74 -21.23 -4.02
N PHE A 59 -19.72 -21.29 -4.88
CA PHE A 59 -19.86 -20.90 -6.28
C PHE A 59 -20.98 -21.72 -6.91
N PRO A 60 -21.94 -21.09 -7.61
CA PRO A 60 -23.05 -21.81 -8.22
C PRO A 60 -22.50 -22.92 -9.13
N SER A 61 -22.84 -24.16 -8.79
CA SER A 61 -22.22 -25.39 -9.32
C SER A 61 -22.67 -25.73 -10.76
N GLY A 62 -23.58 -24.96 -11.35
CA GLY A 62 -24.09 -25.17 -12.71
C GLY A 62 -23.44 -24.22 -13.73
N GLY A 63 -22.79 -24.78 -14.77
CA GLY A 63 -22.57 -24.23 -16.13
C GLY A 63 -21.87 -22.88 -16.34
N SER A 64 -22.09 -21.88 -15.48
CA SER A 64 -21.73 -20.47 -15.65
C SER A 64 -20.42 -20.08 -14.96
N LYS A 65 -19.49 -21.01 -14.74
CA LYS A 65 -18.18 -20.70 -14.13
C LYS A 65 -17.42 -19.66 -14.96
N VAL A 66 -17.52 -19.74 -16.29
CA VAL A 66 -16.88 -18.79 -17.21
C VAL A 66 -17.54 -17.40 -17.16
N TYR A 67 -18.87 -17.33 -17.09
CA TYR A 67 -19.59 -16.06 -17.00
C TYR A 67 -19.28 -15.32 -15.70
N ASN A 68 -19.24 -16.02 -14.57
CA ASN A 68 -18.92 -15.41 -13.29
C ASN A 68 -17.47 -14.91 -13.21
N VAL A 69 -16.52 -15.64 -13.80
CA VAL A 69 -15.12 -15.18 -13.89
C VAL A 69 -15.02 -13.96 -14.79
N GLN A 70 -15.68 -13.94 -15.95
CA GLN A 70 -15.68 -12.81 -16.87
C GLN A 70 -16.31 -11.56 -16.24
N VAL A 71 -17.43 -11.70 -15.54
CA VAL A 71 -18.09 -10.58 -14.85
C VAL A 71 -17.25 -10.10 -13.66
N CYS A 72 -16.65 -11.01 -12.90
CA CYS A 72 -15.76 -10.67 -11.80
C CYS A 72 -14.52 -9.93 -12.30
N TRP A 73 -13.92 -10.39 -13.40
CA TRP A 73 -12.79 -9.72 -14.05
C TRP A 73 -13.17 -8.31 -14.50
N ASN A 74 -14.29 -8.15 -15.22
CA ASN A 74 -14.74 -6.85 -15.68
C ASN A 74 -15.01 -5.90 -14.51
N LYS A 75 -15.67 -6.38 -13.45
CA LYS A 75 -15.89 -5.59 -12.23
C LYS A 75 -14.57 -5.22 -11.55
N GLY A 76 -13.62 -6.15 -11.49
CA GLY A 76 -12.28 -5.91 -10.92
C GLY A 76 -11.50 -4.85 -11.69
N VAL A 77 -11.51 -4.92 -13.02
CA VAL A 77 -10.90 -3.91 -13.89
C VAL A 77 -11.55 -2.55 -13.65
N THR A 78 -12.88 -2.46 -13.68
CA THR A 78 -13.60 -1.21 -13.42
C THR A 78 -13.29 -0.63 -12.03
N ALA A 79 -13.33 -1.45 -10.98
CA ALA A 79 -13.03 -1.02 -9.61
C ALA A 79 -11.59 -0.51 -9.46
N THR A 80 -10.62 -1.15 -10.14
CA THR A 80 -9.22 -0.74 -10.09
C THR A 80 -9.01 0.62 -10.76
N PHE A 81 -9.61 0.85 -11.92
CA PHE A 81 -9.52 2.15 -12.59
C PHE A 81 -10.27 3.25 -11.83
N GLN A 82 -11.40 2.93 -11.21
CA GLN A 82 -12.09 3.87 -10.31
C GLN A 82 -11.23 4.22 -9.10
N PHE A 83 -10.61 3.23 -8.46
CA PHE A 83 -9.68 3.46 -7.35
C PHE A 83 -8.50 4.33 -7.78
N LEU A 84 -7.85 4.03 -8.91
CA LEU A 84 -6.75 4.83 -9.44
C LEU A 84 -7.18 6.27 -9.77
N SER A 85 -8.41 6.46 -10.25
CA SER A 85 -8.95 7.80 -10.53
C SER A 85 -9.24 8.58 -9.24
N GLU A 86 -9.68 7.91 -8.18
CA GLU A 86 -9.98 8.53 -6.88
C GLU A 86 -8.73 8.73 -6.01
N LEU A 87 -7.66 7.98 -6.28
CA LEU A 87 -6.44 7.96 -5.49
C LEU A 87 -5.80 9.36 -5.34
N PRO A 88 -5.62 10.17 -6.40
CA PRO A 88 -5.04 11.50 -6.26
C PRO A 88 -5.87 12.40 -5.34
N HIS A 89 -7.20 12.28 -5.40
CA HIS A 89 -8.10 13.09 -4.58
C HIS A 89 -8.04 12.67 -3.11
N LYS A 90 -8.05 11.36 -2.83
CA LYS A 90 -7.93 10.81 -1.47
C LYS A 90 -6.56 11.09 -0.86
N VAL A 91 -5.49 10.97 -1.62
CA VAL A 91 -4.12 11.26 -1.16
C VAL A 91 -3.95 12.73 -0.83
N ASN A 92 -4.47 13.64 -1.67
CA ASN A 92 -4.42 15.08 -1.36
C ASN A 92 -5.21 15.39 -0.09
N LYS A 93 -6.42 14.85 0.04
CA LYS A 93 -7.24 15.03 1.23
C LYS A 93 -6.54 14.54 2.51
N TRP A 94 -5.95 13.34 2.48
CA TRP A 94 -5.19 12.81 3.62
C TRP A 94 -3.92 13.61 3.92
N ALA A 95 -3.24 14.13 2.89
CA ALA A 95 -2.08 14.99 3.09
C ALA A 95 -2.48 16.30 3.78
N ASP A 96 -3.58 16.93 3.34
CA ASP A 96 -4.10 18.16 3.92
C ASP A 96 -4.59 17.93 5.36
N GLU A 97 -5.32 16.83 5.60
CA GLU A 97 -5.75 16.42 6.94
C GLU A 97 -4.54 16.16 7.85
N GLY A 98 -3.53 15.43 7.37
CA GLY A 98 -2.30 15.15 8.13
C GLY A 98 -1.53 16.42 8.49
N ILE A 99 -1.40 17.36 7.54
CA ILE A 99 -0.76 18.66 7.80
C ILE A 99 -1.59 19.46 8.81
N SER A 100 -2.91 19.47 8.68
CA SER A 100 -3.79 20.19 9.61
C SER A 100 -3.72 19.62 11.04
N ALA A 101 -3.63 18.30 11.18
CA ALA A 101 -3.48 17.63 12.47
C ALA A 101 -2.11 17.91 13.11
N ILE A 102 -1.05 18.00 12.31
CA ILE A 102 0.29 18.38 12.79
C ILE A 102 0.31 19.83 13.28
N LEU A 103 -0.34 20.75 12.56
CA LEU A 103 -0.39 22.17 12.92
C LEU A 103 -1.25 22.47 14.15
N GLN A 104 -2.22 21.61 14.48
CA GLN A 104 -3.03 21.74 15.69
C GLN A 104 -2.27 21.33 16.97
N ASN A 105 -1.18 20.57 16.84
CA ASN A 105 -0.40 20.09 17.98
C ASN A 105 0.90 20.92 18.15
N PRO A 106 1.03 21.74 19.21
CA PRO A 106 2.18 22.63 19.39
C PRO A 106 3.52 21.89 19.54
N ASP A 107 3.51 20.64 20.00
CA ASP A 107 4.71 19.80 20.09
C ASP A 107 5.19 19.28 18.74
N MET A 108 4.26 18.96 17.83
CA MET A 108 4.57 18.48 16.48
C MET A 108 5.06 19.62 15.58
N GLN A 109 4.60 20.85 15.82
CA GLN A 109 5.10 22.03 15.12
C GLN A 109 6.60 22.23 15.37
N LYS A 110 7.06 22.08 16.63
CA LYS A 110 8.49 22.18 16.97
C LYS A 110 9.33 21.10 16.29
N VAL A 111 8.81 19.87 16.19
CA VAL A 111 9.48 18.76 15.49
C VAL A 111 9.55 19.02 13.99
N PHE A 112 8.49 19.58 13.39
CA PHE A 112 8.44 19.94 11.98
C PHE A 112 9.43 21.06 11.64
N GLU A 113 9.49 22.10 12.47
CA GLU A 113 10.43 23.22 12.33
C GLU A 113 11.89 22.76 12.50
N ALA A 114 12.18 21.92 13.50
CA ALA A 114 13.51 21.33 13.70
C ALA A 114 13.95 20.41 12.53
N SER A 115 13.00 19.71 11.90
CA SER A 115 13.26 18.87 10.72
C SER A 115 13.58 19.68 9.46
N GLY A 116 13.06 20.91 9.37
CA GLY A 116 13.38 21.86 8.30
C GLY A 116 14.77 22.47 8.44
N ASP A 117 15.17 22.79 9.67
CA ASP A 117 16.42 23.50 9.99
C ASP A 117 17.69 22.63 9.80
N THR A 118 17.55 21.30 9.91
CA THR A 118 18.67 20.36 9.71
C THR A 118 19.22 20.38 8.27
N LYS A 119 18.48 20.94 7.29
CA LYS A 119 18.93 21.03 5.88
C LYS A 119 19.75 22.29 5.54
N ASP A 120 19.74 23.32 6.38
CA ASP A 120 20.53 24.55 6.15
C ASP A 120 21.88 24.56 6.91
N GLY A 121 22.16 23.54 7.72
CA GLY A 121 23.36 23.40 8.55
C GLY A 121 24.54 22.63 7.95
N LYS A 122 24.73 22.62 6.62
CA LYS A 122 25.99 22.18 5.99
C LYS A 122 26.46 23.23 4.99
N LYS A 123 27.17 24.24 5.51
CA LYS A 123 28.20 24.96 4.76
C LYS A 123 29.53 24.23 4.92
#